data_AF-A0A960J6W6-F1
#
_entry.id   AF-A0A960J6W6-F1
#
_cell.length_a   1.000
_cell.length_b   1.000
_cell.length_c   1.000
_cell.angle_alpha   90.00
_cell.angle_beta   90.00
_cell.angle_gamma   90.00
#
_symmetry.space_group_name_H-M   'P 1'
#
loop_
_entity.id
_entity.type
_entity.pdbx_description
1 polymer ?
#
loop_
_entity_poly.entity_id
_entity_poly.type
_entity_poly.pdbx_seq_one_letter_code
_entity_poly.pdbx_strand_id
1 'polypeptide(L)'
;MTARDLGPHISEAPSDFEFFQLVRLLTRLAPFREPVGRFAAPGEESVRFGGEPELSFPPTEVRGLELEVAEGPPRMGVHFFGLIGALGVLPTQYTELVRERERNGDRAMGEFFNLFQHRLLSLFVRAWERSRPGVAFERGDEDAFGRILMSLVGLGTPGLAGRQAVKDQALVYYAGLLSQMPRSSSALEQIISEYFDVDCEVIPFA
;
A
#
# COMPACT_ATOMS: atom_id res chain seq x y z
N MET A 1 -7.17 -7.55 -18.63
CA MET A 1 -7.82 -8.15 -17.45
C MET A 1 -8.69 -7.07 -16.82
N THR A 2 -10.00 -7.19 -16.94
CA THR A 2 -10.96 -6.21 -16.42
C THR A 2 -11.12 -6.41 -14.91
N ALA A 3 -11.47 -5.37 -14.14
CA ALA A 3 -11.57 -5.44 -12.67
C ALA A 3 -12.51 -6.54 -12.12
N ARG A 4 -13.41 -7.10 -12.96
CA ARG A 4 -14.29 -8.23 -12.63
C ARG A 4 -13.59 -9.61 -12.62
N ASP A 5 -12.44 -9.75 -13.28
CA ASP A 5 -11.73 -11.04 -13.40
C ASP A 5 -10.65 -11.24 -12.32
N LEU A 6 -10.36 -10.20 -11.52
CA LEU A 6 -9.28 -10.23 -10.52
C LEU A 6 -9.62 -11.05 -9.28
N GLY A 7 -10.88 -11.02 -8.81
CA GLY A 7 -11.27 -11.76 -7.60
C GLY A 7 -11.05 -13.27 -7.73
N PRO A 8 -11.58 -13.92 -8.78
CA PRO A 8 -11.34 -15.35 -9.04
C PRO A 8 -9.85 -15.66 -9.22
N HIS A 9 -9.11 -14.84 -9.96
CA HIS A 9 -7.68 -15.08 -10.19
C HIS A 9 -6.84 -14.97 -8.92
N ILE A 10 -7.16 -14.04 -8.01
CA ILE A 10 -6.52 -13.95 -6.69
C ILE A 10 -6.73 -15.23 -5.87
N SER A 11 -7.90 -15.87 -6.00
CA SER A 11 -8.19 -17.13 -5.30
C SER A 11 -7.50 -18.34 -5.93
N GLU A 12 -7.36 -18.36 -7.25
CA GLU A 12 -6.79 -19.48 -8.00
C GLU A 12 -5.26 -19.46 -8.05
N ALA A 13 -4.66 -18.28 -8.21
CA ALA A 13 -3.21 -18.11 -8.39
C ALA A 13 -2.66 -16.90 -7.58
N PRO A 14 -2.75 -16.93 -6.23
CA PRO A 14 -2.23 -15.85 -5.39
C PRO A 14 -0.72 -15.63 -5.53
N SER A 15 0.02 -16.66 -5.95
CA SER A 15 1.46 -16.62 -6.20
C SER A 15 1.87 -15.75 -7.41
N ASP A 16 0.93 -15.43 -8.30
CA ASP A 16 1.19 -14.59 -9.49
C ASP A 16 1.31 -13.10 -9.12
N PHE A 17 0.95 -12.74 -7.89
CA PHE A 17 0.99 -11.37 -7.39
C PHE A 17 2.18 -11.13 -6.46
N GLU A 18 2.81 -9.97 -6.61
CA GLU A 18 3.72 -9.43 -5.60
C GLU A 18 2.97 -9.18 -4.28
N PHE A 19 3.66 -9.38 -3.15
CA PHE A 19 3.07 -9.29 -1.82
C PHE A 19 2.33 -7.97 -1.58
N PHE A 20 2.99 -6.84 -1.82
CA PHE A 20 2.39 -5.54 -1.54
C PHE A 20 1.22 -5.21 -2.46
N GLN A 21 1.29 -5.65 -3.72
CA GLN A 21 0.21 -5.44 -4.66
C GLN A 21 -1.01 -6.27 -4.27
N LEU A 22 -0.80 -7.51 -3.83
CA LEU A 22 -1.88 -8.36 -3.33
C LEU A 22 -2.53 -7.77 -2.06
N VAL A 23 -1.73 -7.28 -1.11
CA VAL A 23 -2.26 -6.57 0.08
C VAL A 23 -3.09 -5.35 -0.32
N ARG A 24 -2.58 -4.51 -1.24
CA ARG A 24 -3.31 -3.33 -1.76
C ARG A 24 -4.63 -3.73 -2.42
N LEU A 25 -4.66 -4.82 -3.19
CA LEU A 25 -5.90 -5.33 -3.81
C LEU A 25 -6.89 -5.84 -2.76
N LEU A 26 -6.44 -6.60 -1.76
CA LEU A 26 -7.30 -7.13 -0.70
C LEU A 26 -7.90 -6.01 0.15
N THR A 27 -7.12 -4.99 0.51
CA THR A 27 -7.64 -3.80 1.21
C THR A 27 -8.69 -3.06 0.38
N ARG A 28 -8.56 -3.01 -0.96
CA ARG A 28 -9.58 -2.41 -1.83
C ARG A 28 -10.84 -3.25 -2.00
N LEU A 29 -10.70 -4.58 -2.00
CA LEU A 29 -11.84 -5.50 -2.12
C LEU A 29 -12.64 -5.60 -0.81
N ALA A 30 -12.02 -5.31 0.33
CA ALA A 30 -12.66 -5.32 1.65
C ALA A 30 -12.67 -3.93 2.30
N PRO A 31 -13.41 -2.94 1.75
CA PRO A 31 -13.45 -1.57 2.30
C PRO A 31 -14.08 -1.48 3.70
N PHE A 32 -14.75 -2.54 4.15
CA PHE A 32 -15.34 -2.67 5.48
C PHE A 32 -14.36 -3.19 6.55
N ARG A 33 -13.13 -3.55 6.14
CA ARG A 33 -12.06 -4.00 7.05
C ARG A 33 -11.01 -2.91 7.21
N GLU A 34 -10.36 -2.93 8.37
CA GLU A 34 -9.30 -1.98 8.67
C GLU A 34 -8.02 -2.30 7.88
N PRO A 35 -7.21 -1.31 7.52
CA PRO A 35 -5.93 -1.52 6.85
C PRO A 35 -4.92 -2.15 7.81
N VAL A 36 -4.04 -3.00 7.27
CA VAL A 36 -3.01 -3.66 8.08
C VAL A 36 -2.04 -2.65 8.71
N GLY A 37 -1.60 -2.93 9.94
CA GLY A 37 -0.50 -2.19 10.58
C GLY A 37 -0.88 -0.85 11.21
N ARG A 38 -2.18 -0.57 11.28
CA ARG A 38 -2.75 0.56 12.02
C ARG A 38 -3.05 0.15 13.48
N PHE A 39 -4.05 0.78 14.07
CA PHE A 39 -4.50 0.58 15.45
C PHE A 39 -5.84 -0.16 15.48
N ALA A 40 -5.93 -1.27 14.75
CA ALA A 40 -7.10 -2.14 14.71
C ALA A 40 -6.74 -3.51 15.30
N ALA A 41 -7.75 -4.27 15.73
CA ALA A 41 -7.51 -5.65 16.13
C ALA A 41 -7.13 -6.50 14.90
N PRO A 42 -6.23 -7.49 15.00
CA PRO A 42 -5.86 -8.37 13.88
C PRO A 42 -7.04 -9.10 13.21
N GLY A 43 -8.17 -9.26 13.91
CA GLY A 43 -9.40 -9.85 13.34
C GLY A 43 -10.24 -8.87 12.50
N GLU A 44 -10.00 -7.58 12.64
CA GLU A 44 -10.68 -6.49 11.92
C GLU A 44 -9.85 -6.01 10.72
N GLU A 45 -8.54 -6.30 10.70
CA GLU A 45 -7.67 -5.95 9.58
C GLU A 45 -8.11 -6.64 8.27
N SER A 46 -7.66 -6.13 7.13
CA SER A 46 -8.02 -6.62 5.78
C SER A 46 -7.36 -7.96 5.43
N VAL A 47 -6.26 -8.30 6.09
CA VAL A 47 -5.54 -9.56 5.89
C VAL A 47 -4.81 -9.94 7.17
N ARG A 48 -4.64 -11.25 7.40
CA ARG A 48 -3.76 -11.78 8.45
C ARG A 48 -2.56 -12.45 7.79
N PHE A 49 -1.36 -12.13 8.26
CA PHE A 49 -0.14 -12.72 7.73
C PHE A 49 0.34 -13.87 8.59
N GLY A 50 0.90 -14.88 7.96
CA GLY A 50 1.63 -15.97 8.61
C GLY A 50 2.90 -16.27 7.84
N GLY A 51 3.96 -16.63 8.55
CA GLY A 51 5.19 -17.11 7.95
C GLY A 51 5.19 -18.63 7.93
N GLU A 52 5.82 -19.14 6.89
CA GLU A 52 5.78 -20.56 6.58
C GLU A 52 7.08 -21.23 6.99
N PRO A 53 7.04 -22.36 7.73
CA PRO A 53 8.23 -23.06 8.15
C PRO A 53 8.82 -23.89 7.00
N GLU A 54 9.11 -23.25 5.87
CA GLU A 54 9.65 -23.91 4.68
C GLU A 54 11.16 -23.66 4.56
N LEU A 55 11.95 -24.68 4.24
CA LEU A 55 13.41 -24.56 4.07
C LEU A 55 13.85 -24.49 2.60
N SER A 56 12.95 -24.78 1.67
CA SER A 56 13.18 -24.57 0.23
C SER A 56 13.31 -23.08 -0.05
N PHE A 57 14.13 -22.73 -1.04
CA PHE A 57 14.10 -21.37 -1.57
C PHE A 57 12.72 -21.12 -2.21
N PRO A 58 12.01 -20.05 -1.82
CA PRO A 58 10.66 -19.82 -2.28
C PRO A 58 10.66 -19.31 -3.73
N PRO A 59 9.77 -19.82 -4.60
CA PRO A 59 9.66 -19.33 -5.98
C PRO A 59 8.99 -17.94 -6.05
N THR A 60 8.18 -17.60 -5.04
CA THR A 60 7.34 -16.39 -4.98
C THR A 60 7.30 -15.82 -3.57
N GLU A 61 6.93 -14.54 -3.43
CA GLU A 61 6.82 -13.87 -2.13
C GLU A 61 5.62 -14.40 -1.31
N VAL A 62 4.53 -14.71 -2.00
CA VAL A 62 3.27 -15.20 -1.45
C VAL A 62 3.16 -16.70 -1.70
N ARG A 63 2.95 -17.47 -0.62
CA ARG A 63 2.67 -18.91 -0.67
C ARG A 63 1.28 -19.17 -1.23
N GLY A 64 0.32 -18.46 -0.67
CA GLY A 64 -1.09 -18.78 -0.80
C GLY A 64 -1.95 -17.86 0.02
N LEU A 65 -3.25 -17.91 -0.26
CA LEU A 65 -4.27 -17.09 0.37
C LEU A 65 -5.46 -17.97 0.76
N GLU A 66 -5.73 -18.08 2.06
CA GLU A 66 -6.91 -18.75 2.57
C GLU A 66 -8.04 -17.72 2.72
N LEU A 67 -8.97 -17.73 1.78
CA LEU A 67 -10.09 -16.77 1.73
C LEU A 67 -11.26 -17.16 2.64
N GLU A 68 -11.50 -18.46 2.82
CA GLU A 68 -12.64 -18.98 3.57
C GLU A 68 -12.31 -19.16 5.06
N VAL A 69 -12.11 -18.03 5.76
CA VAL A 69 -11.98 -18.03 7.22
C VAL A 69 -13.35 -17.75 7.82
N ALA A 70 -13.95 -18.76 8.44
CA ALA A 70 -15.34 -18.75 8.96
C ALA A 70 -15.70 -17.47 9.73
N GLU A 71 -14.76 -16.96 10.53
CA GLU A 71 -14.85 -15.66 11.20
C GLU A 71 -13.46 -15.01 11.21
N GLY A 72 -13.15 -14.19 10.21
CA GLY A 72 -11.88 -13.46 10.19
C GLY A 72 -11.47 -12.93 8.84
N PRO A 73 -10.36 -12.19 8.77
CA PRO A 73 -9.77 -11.82 7.50
C PRO A 73 -9.10 -13.00 6.83
N PRO A 74 -8.93 -12.94 5.51
CA PRO A 74 -8.17 -13.94 4.79
C PRO A 74 -6.75 -14.06 5.34
N ARG A 75 -6.20 -15.29 5.34
CA ARG A 75 -4.84 -15.57 5.80
C ARG A 75 -3.89 -15.69 4.63
N MET A 76 -2.81 -14.92 4.65
CA MET A 76 -1.77 -14.92 3.63
C MET A 76 -0.49 -15.54 4.18
N GLY A 77 -0.03 -16.61 3.55
CA GLY A 77 1.28 -17.21 3.82
C GLY A 77 2.38 -16.45 3.09
N VAL A 78 3.44 -16.09 3.81
CA VAL A 78 4.55 -15.27 3.30
C VAL A 78 5.86 -16.02 3.43
N HIS A 79 6.69 -15.97 2.37
CA HIS A 79 7.96 -16.69 2.34
C HIS A 79 9.21 -15.82 2.53
N PHE A 80 9.14 -14.54 2.14
CA PHE A 80 10.35 -13.71 2.00
C PHE A 80 10.77 -12.97 3.27
N PHE A 81 9.92 -12.96 4.31
CA PHE A 81 10.13 -12.17 5.51
C PHE A 81 9.50 -12.88 6.70
N GLY A 82 10.29 -13.14 7.75
CA GLY A 82 9.78 -13.80 8.94
C GLY A 82 10.84 -14.18 9.96
N LEU A 83 10.36 -14.80 11.04
CA LEU A 83 11.19 -15.37 12.10
C LEU A 83 11.69 -16.77 11.73
N ILE A 84 10.86 -17.53 11.01
CA ILE A 84 11.11 -18.92 10.59
C ILE A 84 10.98 -19.01 9.07
N GLY A 85 11.43 -20.13 8.51
CA GLY A 85 11.49 -20.36 7.06
C GLY A 85 12.91 -20.16 6.51
N ALA A 86 13.05 -20.29 5.19
CA ALA A 86 14.34 -20.28 4.49
C ALA A 86 15.08 -18.94 4.60
N LEU A 87 14.31 -17.85 4.69
CA LEU A 87 14.79 -16.48 4.87
C LEU A 87 14.50 -15.96 6.29
N GLY A 88 14.23 -16.86 7.24
CA GLY A 88 13.95 -16.54 8.62
C GLY A 88 15.20 -16.06 9.37
N VAL A 89 15.01 -15.14 10.31
CA VAL A 89 16.11 -14.60 11.14
C VAL A 89 16.51 -15.49 12.31
N LEU A 90 15.64 -16.41 12.73
CA LEU A 90 15.97 -17.35 13.79
C LEU A 90 16.88 -18.47 13.27
N PRO A 91 17.69 -19.08 14.15
CA PRO A 91 18.46 -20.26 13.80
C PRO A 91 17.60 -21.35 13.17
N THR A 92 18.13 -22.04 12.14
CA THR A 92 17.40 -23.03 11.33
C THR A 92 16.72 -24.13 12.16
N GLN A 93 17.29 -24.47 13.33
CA GLN A 93 16.73 -25.46 14.26
C GLN A 93 15.32 -25.10 14.72
N TYR A 94 14.97 -23.81 14.83
CA TYR A 94 13.61 -23.38 15.17
C TYR A 94 12.63 -23.69 14.04
N THR A 95 13.02 -23.45 12.79
CA THR A 95 12.21 -23.80 11.63
C THR A 95 12.00 -25.31 11.57
N GLU A 96 13.05 -26.11 11.74
CA GLU A 96 12.95 -27.58 11.76
C GLU A 96 12.02 -28.08 12.88
N LEU A 97 12.13 -27.51 14.08
CA LEU A 97 11.29 -27.86 15.22
C LEU A 97 9.81 -27.51 14.98
N VAL A 98 9.52 -26.36 14.36
CA VAL A 98 8.15 -26.00 13.97
C VAL A 98 7.62 -27.02 12.96
N ARG A 99 8.40 -27.37 11.92
CA ARG A 99 7.99 -28.36 10.91
C ARG A 99 7.71 -29.74 11.53
N GLU A 100 8.57 -30.18 12.44
CA GLU A 100 8.42 -31.46 13.12
C GLU A 100 7.13 -31.48 13.95
N ARG A 101 6.86 -30.43 14.74
CA ARG A 101 5.65 -30.31 15.53
C ARG A 101 4.40 -30.26 14.68
N GLU A 102 4.39 -29.49 13.59
CA GLU A 102 3.25 -29.41 12.69
C GLU A 102 2.92 -30.76 12.03
N ARG A 103 3.94 -31.55 11.67
CA ARG A 103 3.74 -32.92 11.18
C ARG A 103 3.11 -33.84 12.23
N ASN A 104 3.41 -33.61 13.50
CA ASN A 104 2.81 -34.31 14.64
C ASN A 104 1.46 -33.72 15.08
N GLY A 105 0.90 -32.77 14.32
CA GLY A 105 -0.39 -32.13 14.60
C GLY A 105 -0.34 -30.99 15.63
N ASP A 106 0.84 -30.60 16.10
CA ASP A 106 1.02 -29.47 17.01
C ASP A 106 1.42 -28.20 16.25
N ARG A 107 0.48 -27.27 16.14
CA ARG A 107 0.69 -25.96 15.48
C ARG A 107 1.04 -24.83 16.47
N ALA A 108 1.11 -25.10 17.78
CA ALA A 108 1.18 -24.06 18.79
C ALA A 108 2.42 -23.17 18.63
N MET A 109 3.58 -23.76 18.32
CA MET A 109 4.82 -23.01 18.15
C MET A 109 4.81 -22.12 16.90
N GLY A 110 4.29 -22.63 15.77
CA GLY A 110 4.14 -21.85 14.53
C GLY A 110 3.17 -20.68 14.73
N GLU A 111 2.01 -20.94 15.32
CA GLU A 111 1.01 -19.91 15.63
C GLU A 111 1.54 -18.86 16.61
N PHE A 112 2.35 -19.26 17.60
CA PHE A 112 3.02 -18.32 18.49
C PHE A 112 3.96 -17.39 17.72
N PHE A 113 4.79 -17.90 16.81
CA PHE A 113 5.63 -17.06 15.96
C PHE A 113 4.82 -16.16 15.03
N ASN A 114 3.69 -16.64 14.52
CA ASN A 114 2.79 -15.87 13.67
C ASN A 114 2.22 -14.63 14.38
N LEU A 115 2.10 -14.61 15.71
CA LEU A 115 1.71 -13.41 16.46
C LEU A 115 2.69 -12.24 16.20
N PHE A 116 3.99 -12.53 16.22
CA PHE A 116 5.03 -11.54 15.98
C PHE A 116 5.17 -11.23 14.49
N GLN A 117 5.17 -12.27 13.65
CA GLN A 117 5.33 -12.11 12.21
C GLN A 117 4.22 -11.27 11.60
N HIS A 118 2.96 -11.49 12.01
CA HIS A 118 1.85 -10.68 11.54
C HIS A 118 2.11 -9.20 11.83
N ARG A 119 2.50 -8.85 13.06
CA ARG A 119 2.75 -7.44 13.39
C ARG A 119 3.94 -6.85 12.63
N LEU A 120 5.02 -7.60 12.45
CA LEU A 120 6.19 -7.15 11.71
C LEU A 120 5.86 -6.89 10.23
N LEU A 121 5.14 -7.82 9.58
CA LEU A 121 4.70 -7.68 8.19
C LEU A 121 3.68 -6.53 8.03
N SER A 122 2.73 -6.41 8.95
CA SER A 122 1.77 -5.29 8.94
C SER A 122 2.48 -3.93 9.04
N LEU A 123 3.52 -3.81 9.88
CA LEU A 123 4.33 -2.59 9.95
C LEU A 123 5.19 -2.37 8.69
N PHE A 124 5.69 -3.45 8.09
CA PHE A 124 6.44 -3.39 6.84
C PHE A 124 5.58 -2.87 5.68
N VAL A 125 4.33 -3.36 5.56
CA VAL A 125 3.34 -2.82 4.62
C VAL A 125 3.12 -1.33 4.88
N ARG A 126 2.90 -0.94 6.13
CA ARG A 126 2.66 0.48 6.47
C ARG A 126 3.85 1.38 6.13
N ALA A 127 5.08 0.90 6.33
CA ALA A 127 6.28 1.64 5.95
C ALA A 127 6.39 1.79 4.42
N TRP A 128 6.06 0.74 3.69
CA TRP A 128 6.00 0.74 2.23
C TRP A 128 4.91 1.68 1.69
N GLU A 129 3.72 1.69 2.30
CA GLU A 129 2.63 2.61 1.91
C GLU A 129 3.08 4.07 2.11
N ARG A 130 3.73 4.35 3.25
CA ARG A 130 4.21 5.70 3.57
C ARG A 130 5.25 6.23 2.58
N SER A 131 6.05 5.37 1.96
CA SER A 131 7.04 5.79 0.95
C SER A 131 6.46 5.93 -0.45
N ARG A 132 5.18 5.63 -0.66
CA ARG A 132 4.51 5.63 -1.98
C ARG A 132 3.31 6.58 -2.00
N PRO A 133 3.52 7.87 -2.33
CA PRO A 133 2.45 8.86 -2.34
C PRO A 133 1.23 8.48 -3.17
N GLY A 134 1.42 7.83 -4.32
CA GLY A 134 0.30 7.38 -5.17
C GLY A 134 -0.62 6.37 -4.48
N VAL A 135 -0.07 5.47 -3.66
CA VAL A 135 -0.89 4.48 -2.92
C VAL A 135 -1.68 5.15 -1.80
N ALA A 136 -1.06 6.09 -1.08
CA ALA A 136 -1.75 6.87 -0.05
C ALA A 136 -2.86 7.74 -0.65
N PHE A 137 -2.58 8.41 -1.78
CA PHE A 137 -3.53 9.24 -2.50
C PHE A 137 -4.77 8.46 -2.98
N GLU A 138 -4.58 7.26 -3.53
CA GLU A 138 -5.69 6.40 -3.98
C GLU A 138 -6.67 6.01 -2.89
N ARG A 139 -6.22 5.92 -1.63
CA ARG A 139 -7.07 5.54 -0.50
C ARG A 139 -7.92 6.70 0.02
N GLY A 140 -7.62 7.93 -0.38
CA GLY A 140 -8.31 9.12 0.13
C GLY A 140 -8.08 9.38 1.62
N ASP A 141 -7.08 8.72 2.23
CA ASP A 141 -6.61 9.03 3.58
C ASP A 141 -5.88 10.39 3.59
N GLU A 142 -5.55 10.90 4.78
CA GLU A 142 -4.74 12.11 4.91
C GLU A 142 -3.39 12.00 4.17
N ASP A 143 -3.33 12.51 2.95
CA ASP A 143 -2.14 12.51 2.13
C ASP A 143 -1.17 13.60 2.61
N ALA A 144 -0.22 13.21 3.44
CA ALA A 144 0.85 14.09 3.91
C ALA A 144 1.66 14.67 2.73
N PHE A 145 1.86 13.90 1.66
CA PHE A 145 2.59 14.37 0.49
C PHE A 145 1.76 15.39 -0.30
N GLY A 146 0.47 15.12 -0.53
CA GLY A 146 -0.48 16.06 -1.10
C GLY A 146 -0.55 17.37 -0.31
N ARG A 147 -0.53 17.34 1.02
CA ARG A 147 -0.45 18.55 1.87
C ARG A 147 0.84 19.34 1.66
N ILE A 148 1.98 18.66 1.46
CA ILE A 148 3.25 19.33 1.13
C ILE A 148 3.13 20.01 -0.24
N LEU A 149 2.59 19.33 -1.25
CA LEU A 149 2.41 19.92 -2.58
C LEU A 149 1.44 21.12 -2.55
N MET A 150 0.33 21.00 -1.82
CA MET A 150 -0.59 22.12 -1.58
C MET A 150 0.12 23.31 -0.92
N SER A 151 1.04 23.05 0.02
CA SER A 151 1.82 24.11 0.67
C SER A 151 2.79 24.79 -0.32
N LEU A 152 3.38 24.04 -1.26
CA LEU A 152 4.27 24.61 -2.29
C LEU A 152 3.54 25.58 -3.23
N VAL A 153 2.26 25.35 -3.51
CA VAL A 153 1.42 26.24 -4.34
C VAL A 153 0.69 27.32 -3.51
N GLY A 154 0.97 27.41 -2.20
CA GLY A 154 0.37 28.41 -1.32
C GLY A 154 -1.05 28.09 -0.82
N LEU A 155 -1.53 26.86 -1.03
CA LEU A 155 -2.86 26.38 -0.61
C LEU A 155 -2.81 25.43 0.61
N GLY A 156 -1.65 25.33 1.28
CA GLY A 156 -1.43 24.36 2.37
C GLY A 156 -2.21 24.62 3.66
N THR A 157 -2.87 25.78 3.80
CA THR A 157 -3.64 26.09 5.02
C THR A 157 -5.12 25.72 4.84
N PRO A 158 -5.80 25.21 5.89
CA PRO A 158 -7.18 24.71 5.79
C PRO A 158 -8.22 25.70 5.25
N GLY A 159 -7.94 27.01 5.35
CA GLY A 159 -8.84 28.07 4.88
C GLY A 159 -8.62 28.51 3.43
N LEU A 160 -7.58 28.03 2.76
CA LEU A 160 -7.23 28.40 1.38
C LEU A 160 -7.60 27.33 0.34
N ALA A 161 -7.74 26.07 0.77
CA ALA A 161 -8.21 24.98 -0.07
C ALA A 161 -9.66 25.19 -0.54
N GLY A 162 -9.99 24.73 -1.75
CA GLY A 162 -11.34 24.74 -2.31
C GLY A 162 -11.93 26.13 -2.59
N ARG A 163 -11.10 27.17 -2.65
CA ARG A 163 -11.56 28.56 -2.92
C ARG A 163 -11.52 28.93 -4.40
N GLN A 164 -10.84 28.15 -5.22
CA GLN A 164 -10.62 28.45 -6.63
C GLN A 164 -11.77 27.89 -7.48
N ALA A 165 -11.96 28.45 -8.68
CA ALA A 165 -12.91 27.91 -9.65
C ALA A 165 -12.47 26.53 -10.20
N VAL A 166 -11.17 26.22 -10.08
CA VAL A 166 -10.57 24.94 -10.46
C VAL A 166 -10.36 24.07 -9.23
N LYS A 167 -10.33 22.74 -9.43
CA LYS A 167 -10.01 21.80 -8.35
C LYS A 167 -8.57 22.01 -7.89
N ASP A 168 -8.33 22.01 -6.58
CA ASP A 168 -6.99 22.13 -6.00
C ASP A 168 -6.00 21.10 -6.55
N GLN A 169 -6.46 19.89 -6.86
CA GLN A 169 -5.66 18.83 -7.49
C GLN A 169 -5.04 19.25 -8.83
N ALA A 170 -5.73 20.10 -9.61
CA ALA A 170 -5.19 20.64 -10.84
C ALA A 170 -4.00 21.58 -10.56
N LEU A 171 -4.10 22.40 -9.50
CA LEU A 171 -3.00 23.28 -9.10
C LEU A 171 -1.82 22.49 -8.55
N VAL A 172 -2.09 21.41 -7.82
CA VAL A 172 -1.06 20.47 -7.33
C VAL A 172 -0.30 19.82 -8.49
N TYR A 173 -0.98 19.45 -9.58
CA TYR A 173 -0.32 18.91 -10.78
C TYR A 173 0.73 19.87 -11.33
N TYR A 174 0.43 21.18 -11.34
CA TYR A 174 1.37 22.22 -11.75
C TYR A 174 2.29 22.72 -10.65
N ALA A 175 2.41 22.05 -9.49
CA ALA A 175 3.21 22.53 -8.36
C ALA A 175 4.68 22.79 -8.71
N GLY A 176 5.24 22.08 -9.70
CA GLY A 176 6.62 22.33 -10.18
C GLY A 176 6.79 23.71 -10.84
N LEU A 177 5.79 24.17 -11.60
CA LEU A 177 5.78 25.50 -12.22
C LEU A 177 5.29 26.56 -11.22
N LEU A 178 4.23 26.22 -10.48
CA LEU A 178 3.61 27.03 -9.43
C LEU A 178 4.39 27.09 -8.11
N SER A 179 5.61 26.57 -8.02
CA SER A 179 6.54 26.82 -6.90
C SER A 179 7.71 27.75 -7.25
N GLN A 180 8.02 27.95 -8.53
CA GLN A 180 9.13 28.79 -8.98
C GLN A 180 8.90 30.28 -8.78
N MET A 181 9.91 30.99 -8.26
CA MET A 181 9.91 32.46 -8.22
C MET A 181 11.14 33.01 -8.97
N PRO A 182 10.99 34.06 -9.80
CA PRO A 182 9.73 34.70 -10.21
C PRO A 182 8.86 33.82 -11.14
N ARG A 183 7.58 34.16 -11.29
CA ARG A 183 6.68 33.47 -12.23
C ARG A 183 6.97 33.94 -13.65
N SER A 184 7.35 33.03 -14.55
CA SER A 184 7.56 33.38 -15.95
C SER A 184 6.25 33.45 -16.72
N SER A 185 6.18 34.31 -17.74
CA SER A 185 5.07 34.35 -18.70
C SER A 185 4.88 33.00 -19.38
N SER A 186 5.98 32.36 -19.80
CA SER A 186 5.97 31.05 -20.45
C SER A 186 5.36 29.94 -19.58
N ALA A 187 5.60 29.96 -18.26
CA ALA A 187 5.03 28.97 -17.36
C ALA A 187 3.52 29.19 -17.19
N LEU A 188 3.08 30.46 -17.15
CA LEU A 188 1.66 30.80 -17.08
C LEU A 188 0.94 30.39 -18.37
N GLU A 189 1.52 30.67 -19.53
CA GLU A 189 1.00 30.24 -20.83
C GLU A 189 0.87 28.71 -20.87
N GLN A 190 1.93 27.98 -20.50
CA GLN A 190 1.91 26.53 -20.49
C GLN A 190 0.79 25.95 -19.60
N ILE A 191 0.64 26.47 -18.38
CA ILE A 191 -0.40 26.01 -17.44
C ILE A 191 -1.79 26.24 -18.03
N ILE A 192 -2.06 27.44 -18.55
CA ILE A 192 -3.38 27.79 -19.09
C ILE A 192 -3.67 26.96 -20.34
N SER A 193 -2.71 26.88 -21.26
CA SER A 193 -2.89 26.13 -22.50
C SER A 193 -3.13 24.65 -22.26
N GLU A 194 -2.33 24.01 -21.39
CA GLU A 194 -2.49 22.58 -21.08
C GLU A 194 -3.78 22.29 -20.30
N TYR A 195 -4.14 23.15 -19.33
CA TYR A 195 -5.30 22.89 -18.47
C TYR A 195 -6.63 23.10 -19.18
N PHE A 196 -6.73 24.14 -20.01
CA PHE A 196 -7.98 24.51 -20.71
C PHE A 196 -8.01 24.02 -22.16
N ASP A 197 -6.92 23.45 -22.69
CA ASP A 197 -6.79 23.01 -24.07
C ASP A 197 -7.05 24.15 -25.08
N VAL A 198 -6.43 25.31 -24.84
CA VAL A 198 -6.57 26.53 -25.66
C VAL A 198 -5.23 27.19 -25.92
N ASP A 199 -5.07 27.83 -27.07
CA ASP A 199 -3.89 28.67 -27.33
C ASP A 199 -3.97 29.98 -26.52
N CYS A 200 -2.90 30.33 -25.80
CA CYS A 200 -2.83 31.58 -25.05
C CYS A 200 -1.44 32.24 -25.14
N GLU A 201 -1.43 33.57 -25.00
CA GLU A 201 -0.23 34.42 -25.01
C GLU A 201 -0.34 35.45 -23.89
N VAL A 202 0.75 35.65 -23.13
CA VAL A 202 0.84 36.60 -22.02
C VAL A 202 1.52 37.88 -22.51
N ILE A 203 0.74 38.96 -22.57
CA ILE A 203 1.24 40.30 -22.94
C ILE A 203 1.68 41.04 -21.67
N PRO A 204 2.98 41.31 -21.46
CA PRO A 204 3.45 42.06 -20.31
C PRO A 204 3.05 43.54 -20.42
N PHE A 205 2.76 44.16 -19.27
CA PHE A 205 2.57 45.61 -19.21
C PHE A 205 3.94 46.30 -19.34
N ALA A 206 4.10 47.11 -20.39
CA ALA A 206 5.29 47.92 -20.64
C ALA A 206 5.30 49.19 -19.76
#